data_AF-A0AAV9GCZ2-F1
#
_entry.id   AF-A0AAV9GCZ2-F1
#
_cell.length_a   1.000
_cell.length_b   1.000
_cell.length_c   1.000
_cell.angle_alpha   90.00
_cell.angle_beta   90.00
_cell.angle_gamma   90.00
#
_symmetry.space_group_name_H-M   'P 1'
#
loop_
_entity.id
_entity.type
_entity.pdbx_description
1 polymer ?
#
loop_
_entity_poly.entity_id
_entity_poly.type
_entity_poly.pdbx_seq_one_letter_code
_entity_poly.pdbx_strand_id
1 'polypeptide(L)'
;MDKGYLAADLWTDRRPRYYIEVKATTNASCSARFFISKAQYRLMQENTNENGNRASVYMIFRVFNLEAEDVGLRVLVDPESLRTRDQLSFTVESWSVVTAD
;
A
#
# COMPACT_ATOMS: atom_id res chain seq x y z
N MET A 1 15.10 9.17 -14.14
CA MET A 1 15.35 8.25 -13.01
C MET A 1 14.42 7.07 -13.17
N ASP A 2 14.99 5.88 -13.39
CA ASP A 2 14.28 4.65 -13.09
C ASP A 2 14.19 4.56 -11.57
N LYS A 3 12.98 4.67 -11.01
CA LYS A 3 12.78 4.56 -9.57
C LYS A 3 12.67 3.10 -9.11
N GLY A 4 12.80 2.12 -10.02
CA GLY A 4 12.88 0.69 -9.70
C GLY A 4 11.59 0.10 -9.12
N TYR A 5 10.45 0.78 -9.24
CA TYR A 5 9.19 0.35 -8.62
C TYR A 5 8.60 -0.92 -9.27
N LEU A 6 8.90 -1.16 -10.54
CA LEU A 6 8.47 -2.34 -11.29
C LEU A 6 9.71 -2.99 -11.90
N ALA A 7 9.95 -4.25 -11.53
CA ALA A 7 11.08 -5.00 -12.05
C ALA A 7 10.91 -5.21 -13.57
N ALA A 8 11.87 -4.75 -14.36
CA ALA A 8 11.78 -4.75 -15.82
C ALA A 8 11.69 -6.17 -16.40
N ASP A 9 12.36 -7.14 -15.79
CA ASP A 9 12.28 -8.56 -16.13
C ASP A 9 10.85 -9.12 -15.98
N LEU A 10 10.06 -8.56 -15.05
CA LEU A 10 8.68 -8.93 -14.84
C LEU A 10 7.70 -8.11 -15.70
N TRP A 11 7.95 -6.83 -15.93
CA TRP A 11 6.89 -5.95 -16.45
C TRP A 11 7.11 -5.40 -17.86
N THR A 12 8.28 -5.62 -18.46
CA THR A 12 8.54 -5.25 -19.87
C THR A 12 7.46 -5.84 -20.79
N ASP A 13 6.92 -4.99 -21.67
CA ASP A 13 5.86 -5.29 -22.65
C ASP A 13 4.51 -5.77 -22.10
N ARG A 14 4.35 -5.89 -20.77
CA ARG A 14 3.06 -6.21 -20.16
C ARG A 14 2.13 -4.99 -20.12
N ARG A 15 0.82 -5.26 -20.02
CA ARG A 15 -0.24 -4.27 -19.91
C ARG A 15 -1.20 -4.62 -18.76
N PRO A 16 -0.73 -4.62 -17.50
CA PRO A 16 -1.56 -4.99 -16.36
C PRO A 16 -2.59 -3.92 -16.04
N ARG A 17 -3.66 -4.31 -15.34
CA ARG A 17 -4.57 -3.38 -14.68
C ARG A 17 -3.92 -2.81 -13.42
N TYR A 18 -3.92 -1.49 -13.29
CA TYR A 18 -3.38 -0.83 -12.10
C TYR A 18 -4.49 -0.52 -11.10
N TYR A 19 -4.27 -0.89 -9.84
CA TYR A 19 -5.06 -0.48 -8.70
C TYR A 19 -4.22 0.48 -7.85
N ILE A 20 -4.64 1.74 -7.78
CA ILE A 20 -3.91 2.81 -7.08
C ILE A 20 -4.74 3.29 -5.90
N GLU A 21 -4.25 3.01 -4.69
CA GLU A 21 -4.84 3.51 -3.45
C GLU A 21 -4.02 4.68 -2.93
N VAL A 22 -4.63 5.84 -2.66
CA VAL A 22 -3.94 7.01 -2.13
C VAL A 22 -4.23 7.18 -0.64
N LYS A 23 -3.17 7.26 0.18
CA LYS A 23 -3.27 7.47 1.63
C LYS A 23 -2.48 8.70 2.05
N ALA A 24 -3.20 9.76 2.40
CA ALA A 24 -2.66 11.08 2.68
C ALA A 24 -2.65 11.43 4.18
N THR A 25 -1.64 12.18 4.62
CA THR A 25 -1.61 12.83 5.94
C THR A 25 -1.13 14.26 5.83
N THR A 26 -1.71 15.16 6.65
CA THR A 26 -1.42 16.61 6.63
C THR A 26 -0.09 16.93 7.30
N ASN A 27 0.02 16.80 8.62
CA ASN A 27 1.22 17.15 9.40
C ASN A 27 1.88 15.92 10.04
N ALA A 28 1.98 14.83 9.28
CA ALA A 28 2.56 13.58 9.78
C ALA A 28 3.54 13.00 8.76
N SER A 29 4.63 12.42 9.28
CA SER A 29 5.72 11.85 8.50
C SER A 29 5.31 10.59 7.73
N CYS A 30 6.20 10.11 6.85
CA CYS A 30 5.99 8.89 6.07
C CYS A 30 5.68 7.65 6.93
N SER A 31 6.24 7.56 8.14
CA SER A 31 6.09 6.42 9.04
C SER A 31 4.83 6.47 9.91
N ALA A 32 4.07 7.58 9.84
CA ALA A 32 2.80 7.68 10.54
C ALA A 32 1.82 6.60 10.04
N ARG A 33 1.05 6.03 10.98
CA ARG A 33 0.01 5.04 10.69
C ARG A 33 -1.01 5.62 9.71
N PHE A 34 -1.53 4.76 8.84
CA PHE A 34 -2.63 5.06 7.94
C PHE A 34 -3.59 3.88 7.88
N PHE A 35 -4.84 4.15 7.54
CA PHE A 35 -5.92 3.18 7.62
C PHE A 35 -6.25 2.61 6.24
N ILE A 36 -6.51 1.31 6.18
CA ILE A 36 -6.94 0.56 5.01
C ILE A 36 -8.22 -0.18 5.39
N SER A 37 -9.23 -0.14 4.54
CA SER A 37 -10.48 -0.88 4.79
C SER A 37 -10.28 -2.39 4.60
N LYS A 38 -11.15 -3.21 5.20
CA LYS A 38 -11.12 -4.67 4.98
C LYS A 38 -11.20 -5.06 3.49
N ALA A 39 -11.98 -4.31 2.70
CA ALA A 39 -12.10 -4.55 1.26
C ALA A 39 -10.80 -4.23 0.51
N GLN A 40 -10.16 -3.11 0.85
CA GLN A 40 -8.86 -2.74 0.29
C GLN A 40 -7.78 -3.77 0.66
N TYR A 41 -7.78 -4.25 1.91
CA TYR A 41 -6.87 -5.30 2.34
C TYR A 41 -7.05 -6.61 1.55
N ARG A 42 -8.29 -7.05 1.33
CA ARG A 42 -8.57 -8.24 0.48
C ARG A 42 -8.06 -8.06 -0.95
N LEU A 43 -8.27 -6.90 -1.56
CA LEU A 43 -7.76 -6.61 -2.89
C LEU A 43 -6.22 -6.66 -2.94
N MET A 44 -5.52 -6.21 -1.89
CA MET A 44 -4.06 -6.32 -1.83
C MET A 44 -3.62 -7.79 -1.86
N GLN A 45 -4.29 -8.66 -1.11
CA GLN A 45 -3.99 -10.09 -1.06
C GLN A 45 -4.26 -10.79 -2.40
N GLU A 46 -5.36 -10.46 -3.08
CA GLU A 46 -5.73 -11.03 -4.38
C GLU A 46 -4.79 -10.58 -5.53
N ASN A 47 -4.18 -9.40 -5.40
CA ASN A 47 -3.36 -8.77 -6.44
C ASN A 47 -1.86 -8.82 -6.15
N THR A 48 -1.41 -9.66 -5.20
CA THR A 48 0.03 -9.87 -4.98
C THR A 48 0.68 -10.60 -6.16
N ASN A 49 1.93 -10.27 -6.47
CA ASN A 49 2.68 -10.96 -7.52
C ASN A 49 3.31 -12.26 -7.02
N GLU A 50 3.34 -12.51 -5.71
CA GLU A 50 3.93 -13.71 -5.10
C GLU A 50 3.20 -15.00 -5.50
N ASN A 51 1.91 -14.91 -5.85
CA ASN A 51 1.13 -16.03 -6.38
C ASN A 51 1.29 -16.22 -7.91
N GLY A 52 2.18 -15.45 -8.54
CA GLY A 52 2.33 -15.44 -9.99
C GLY A 52 1.23 -14.64 -10.72
N ASN A 53 0.60 -13.66 -10.09
CA ASN A 53 -0.24 -12.69 -10.78
C ASN A 53 0.64 -11.77 -11.66
N ARG A 54 0.25 -11.63 -12.93
CA ARG A 54 0.85 -10.71 -13.91
C ARG A 54 -0.21 -9.86 -14.63
N ALA A 55 -1.47 -10.01 -14.25
CA ALA A 55 -2.62 -9.36 -14.86
C ALA A 55 -2.91 -8.00 -14.22
N SER A 56 -2.45 -7.78 -13.00
CA SER A 56 -2.68 -6.55 -12.26
C SER A 56 -1.49 -6.15 -11.40
N VAL A 57 -1.45 -4.87 -11.02
CA VAL A 57 -0.50 -4.31 -10.06
C VAL A 57 -1.29 -3.50 -9.04
N TYR A 58 -1.15 -3.85 -7.75
CA TYR A 58 -1.70 -3.07 -6.66
C TYR A 58 -0.61 -2.17 -6.05
N MET A 59 -0.90 -0.89 -5.89
CA MET A 59 0.01 0.10 -5.32
C MET A 59 -0.67 1.00 -4.29
N ILE A 60 0.05 1.32 -3.22
CA ILE A 60 -0.34 2.39 -2.29
C ILE A 60 0.56 3.61 -2.54
N PHE A 61 -0.06 4.75 -2.79
CA PHE A 61 0.60 6.05 -2.85
C PHE A 61 0.47 6.69 -1.48
N ARG A 62 1.54 6.57 -0.69
CA ARG A 62 1.64 7.19 0.63
C ARG A 62 2.11 8.63 0.46
N VAL A 63 1.17 9.57 0.55
CA VAL A 63 1.43 11.02 0.48
C VAL A 63 1.47 11.58 1.88
N PHE A 64 2.53 12.26 2.28
CA PHE A 64 2.71 12.73 3.65
C PHE A 64 3.21 14.17 3.68
N ASN A 65 3.08 14.84 4.83
CA ASN A 65 3.41 16.26 4.98
C ASN A 65 2.64 17.20 4.01
N LEU A 66 1.36 16.94 3.72
CA LEU A 66 0.59 17.76 2.78
C LEU A 66 0.47 19.25 3.14
N GLU A 67 0.53 19.60 4.43
CA GLU A 67 0.45 20.99 4.90
C GLU A 67 1.82 21.58 5.26
N ALA A 68 2.90 20.81 5.08
CA ALA A 68 4.26 21.30 5.24
C ALA A 68 4.76 21.98 3.95
N GLU A 69 5.91 22.65 4.06
CA GLU A 69 6.58 23.25 2.90
C GLU A 69 6.94 22.21 1.82
N ASP A 70 7.32 21.00 2.26
CA ASP A 70 7.68 19.88 1.38
C ASP A 70 6.72 18.69 1.52
N VAL A 71 6.00 18.39 0.43
CA VAL A 71 5.15 17.20 0.31
C VAL A 71 5.97 15.99 -0.07
N GLY A 72 5.84 14.90 0.69
CA GLY A 72 6.50 13.63 0.42
C GLY A 72 5.60 12.60 -0.26
N LEU A 73 6.18 11.77 -1.13
CA LEU A 73 5.52 10.61 -1.75
C LEU A 73 6.38 9.35 -1.60
N ARG A 74 5.77 8.28 -1.09
CA ARG A 74 6.30 6.92 -1.16
C ARG A 74 5.31 6.01 -1.89
N VAL A 75 5.79 5.29 -2.90
CA VAL A 75 5.00 4.28 -3.63
C VAL A 75 5.32 2.90 -3.06
N LEU A 76 4.31 2.20 -2.59
CA LEU A 76 4.40 0.84 -2.06
C LEU A 76 3.76 -0.10 -3.08
N VAL A 77 4.59 -0.69 -3.93
CA VAL A 77 4.16 -1.67 -4.93
C VAL A 77 4.06 -3.04 -4.27
N ASP A 78 2.98 -3.78 -4.59
CA ASP A 78 2.71 -5.10 -4.03
C ASP A 78 2.73 -5.08 -2.48
N PRO A 79 1.80 -4.34 -1.85
CA PRO A 79 1.79 -4.17 -0.40
C PRO A 79 1.65 -5.48 0.38
N GLU A 80 1.07 -6.53 -0.22
CA GLU A 80 1.04 -7.86 0.39
C GLU A 80 2.43 -8.50 0.41
N SER A 81 3.19 -8.45 -0.69
CA SER A 81 4.59 -8.91 -0.70
C SER A 81 5.46 -8.11 0.29
N LEU A 82 5.24 -6.80 0.41
CA LEU A 82 5.93 -6.00 1.41
C LEU A 82 5.56 -6.41 2.84
N ARG A 83 4.31 -6.83 3.07
CA ARG A 83 3.87 -7.36 4.37
C ARG A 83 4.51 -8.71 4.68
N THR A 84 4.54 -9.64 3.73
CA THR A 84 5.14 -10.98 3.93
C THR A 84 6.65 -10.93 4.15
N ARG A 85 7.31 -9.84 3.72
CA ARG A 85 8.74 -9.55 3.91
C ARG A 85 9.03 -8.61 5.08
N ASP A 86 8.08 -8.39 5.98
CA ASP A 86 8.21 -7.53 7.17
C ASP A 86 8.56 -6.05 6.88
N GLN A 87 8.29 -5.57 5.66
CA GLN A 87 8.49 -4.16 5.28
C GLN A 87 7.24 -3.31 5.54
N LEU A 88 6.07 -3.93 5.71
CA LEU A 88 4.83 -3.31 6.15
C LEU A 88 4.20 -4.11 7.29
N SER A 89 3.81 -3.43 8.36
CA SER A 89 3.08 -4.03 9.48
C SER A 89 1.60 -3.66 9.42
N PHE A 90 0.75 -4.68 9.40
CA PHE A 90 -0.71 -4.52 9.40
C PHE A 90 -1.22 -4.86 10.80
N THR A 91 -1.68 -3.84 11.53
CA THR A 91 -2.31 -4.02 12.84
C THR A 91 -3.83 -4.08 12.67
N VAL A 92 -4.46 -5.11 13.25
CA VAL A 92 -5.92 -5.23 13.24
C VAL A 92 -6.53 -4.12 14.09
N GLU A 93 -7.55 -3.43 13.58
CA GLU A 93 -8.39 -2.57 14.42
C GLU A 93 -9.11 -3.43 15.46
N SER A 94 -8.74 -3.28 16.73
CA SER A 94 -9.40 -3.94 17.84
C SER A 94 -10.72 -3.21 18.14
N TRP A 95 -11.84 -3.83 17.78
CA TRP A 95 -13.15 -3.44 18.31
C TRP A 95 -13.27 -4.03 19.72
N SER A 96 -13.27 -3.19 20.75
CA SER A 96 -13.60 -3.60 22.12
C SER A 96 -15.06 -3.28 22.41
N VAL A 97 -15.84 -4.28 22.81
CA VAL A 97 -17.23 -4.14 23.27
C VAL A 97 -17.23 -4.28 24.79
N VAL A 98 -17.86 -3.35 25.49
CA VAL A 98 -18.21 -3.49 26.91
C VAL A 98 -19.74 -3.43 27.03
N THR A 99 -20.31 -4.25 27.89
CA THR A 99 -21.73 -4.21 28.22
C THR A 99 -21.99 -3.04 29.17
N ALA A 100 -23.16 -2.40 29.07
CA ALA A 100 -23.61 -1.47 30.11
C ALA A 100 -24.02 -2.27 31.36
N ASP A 101 -23.64 -1.78 32.54
CA ASP A 101 -24.05 -2.31 33.85
C ASP A 101 -25.57 -2.14 34.09
#